data_AF-A0A953R8C5-F1
#
_entry.id   AF-A0A953R8C5-F1
#
_cell.length_a   1.000
_cell.length_b   1.000
_cell.length_c   1.000
_cell.angle_alpha   90.00
_cell.angle_beta   90.00
_cell.angle_gamma   90.00
#
_symmetry.space_group_name_H-M   'P 1'
#
loop_
_entity.id
_entity.type
_entity.pdbx_description
1 polymer ?
#
loop_
_entity_poly.entity_id
_entity_poly.type
_entity_poly.pdbx_seq_one_letter_code
_entity_poly.pdbx_strand_id
1 'polypeptide(L)'
;MWRSRLNGDPNVAGRVLRLNGKSVTVVGVAPKDFLGVFPMAPADVFVPVTSGAAIAPELGGDALHARNLALFRVVLRMAPGVRLAAAEAALDAERRHLDDEGGIPESERKGRQVRLLSAGGMMPMPAEKKAMTYTFMAVLMSLILSLACTNLANLLLARGSQRSREIAIRIAVGANRVRLVRQLLTWIRPCYCLLLPDILAVAFAHKCPGM
;
A
#
# COMPACT_ATOMS: atom_id res chain seq x y z
N MET A 1 -14.52 16.29 7.06
CA MET A 1 -15.61 17.10 7.66
C MET A 1 -15.17 18.34 8.47
N TRP A 2 -14.07 18.30 9.23
CA TRP A 2 -13.62 19.36 10.16
C TRP A 2 -13.45 20.76 9.53
N ARG A 3 -12.67 20.88 8.45
CA ARG A 3 -12.47 22.18 7.78
C ARG A 3 -13.64 22.59 6.88
N SER A 4 -14.31 21.61 6.26
CA SER A 4 -15.32 21.88 5.23
C SER A 4 -16.70 22.23 5.80
N ARG A 5 -17.11 21.61 6.91
CA ARG A 5 -18.45 21.82 7.51
C ARG A 5 -18.43 22.46 8.89
N LEU A 6 -17.34 22.29 9.63
CA LEU A 6 -17.19 22.82 10.99
C LEU A 6 -16.27 24.06 11.04
N ASN A 7 -15.75 24.48 9.89
CA ASN A 7 -14.88 25.65 9.71
C ASN A 7 -13.67 25.70 10.65
N GLY A 8 -13.24 24.57 11.19
CA GLY A 8 -12.17 24.48 12.18
C GLY A 8 -12.50 25.12 13.54
N ASP A 9 -13.78 25.27 13.90
CA ASP A 9 -14.19 25.89 15.16
C ASP A 9 -13.72 25.08 16.39
N PRO A 10 -12.76 25.59 17.19
CA PRO A 10 -12.25 24.88 18.35
C PRO A 10 -13.32 24.64 19.43
N ASN A 11 -14.45 25.37 19.40
CA ASN A 11 -15.58 25.23 20.31
C ASN A 11 -16.70 24.32 19.75
N VAL A 12 -16.36 23.36 18.90
CA VAL A 12 -17.36 22.44 18.33
C VAL A 12 -17.90 21.43 19.34
N ALA A 13 -17.14 21.11 20.39
CA ALA A 13 -17.59 20.17 21.42
C ALA A 13 -18.83 20.72 22.12
N GLY A 14 -19.86 19.88 22.28
CA GLY A 14 -21.17 20.26 22.81
C GLY A 14 -22.16 20.78 21.77
N ARG A 15 -21.75 21.07 20.53
CA ARG A 15 -22.69 21.46 19.47
C ARG A 15 -23.49 20.27 18.96
N VAL A 16 -24.71 20.55 18.52
CA VAL A 16 -25.59 19.58 17.85
C VAL A 16 -25.34 19.60 16.35
N LEU A 17 -25.10 18.42 15.78
CA LEU A 17 -25.03 18.16 14.35
C LEU A 17 -26.19 17.28 13.92
N ARG A 18 -26.59 17.39 12.66
CA ARG A 18 -27.55 16.46 12.06
C ARG A 18 -26.81 15.40 11.25
N LEU A 19 -26.88 14.15 11.68
CA LEU A 19 -26.39 12.97 10.96
C LEU A 19 -27.58 12.11 10.57
N ASN A 20 -27.74 11.79 9.28
CA ASN A 20 -28.85 11.00 8.76
C ASN A 20 -30.23 11.51 9.24
N GLY A 21 -30.38 12.83 9.34
CA GLY A 21 -31.61 13.50 9.79
C GLY A 21 -31.82 13.53 11.31
N LYS A 22 -31.04 12.78 12.10
CA LYS A 22 -31.06 12.74 13.57
C LYS A 22 -30.08 13.75 14.17
N SER A 23 -30.50 14.37 15.27
CA SER A 23 -29.66 15.27 16.05
C SER A 23 -28.69 14.45 16.92
N VAL A 24 -27.39 14.71 16.77
CA VAL A 24 -26.31 14.12 17.57
C VAL A 24 -25.45 15.23 18.14
N THR A 25 -24.88 15.02 19.33
CA THR A 25 -24.00 16.00 19.97
C THR A 25 -22.55 15.62 19.74
N VAL A 26 -21.72 16.59 19.38
CA VAL A 26 -20.27 16.38 19.27
C VAL A 26 -19.66 16.28 20.65
N VAL A 27 -19.09 15.12 20.99
CA VAL A 27 -18.42 14.89 22.29
C VAL A 27 -16.92 15.20 22.24
N GLY A 28 -16.32 15.22 21.04
CA GLY A 28 -14.91 15.49 20.87
C GLY A 28 -14.48 15.47 19.40
N VAL A 29 -13.24 15.88 19.16
CA VAL A 29 -12.61 15.91 17.82
C VAL A 29 -11.31 15.12 17.90
N ALA A 30 -11.16 14.14 17.01
CA ALA A 30 -9.93 13.36 16.90
C ALA A 30 -8.80 14.21 16.29
N PRO A 31 -7.51 13.91 16.58
CA PRO A 31 -6.37 14.58 15.96
C PRO A 31 -6.43 14.51 14.42
N LYS A 32 -5.81 15.49 13.75
CA LYS A 32 -5.82 15.58 12.27
C LYS A 32 -5.30 14.32 11.58
N ASP A 33 -4.31 13.66 12.17
CA ASP A 33 -3.66 12.48 11.59
C ASP A 33 -4.33 11.16 12.02
N PHE A 34 -5.41 11.25 12.81
CA PHE A 34 -6.21 10.09 13.19
C PHE A 34 -7.16 9.70 12.05
N LEU A 35 -6.76 8.70 11.28
CA LEU A 35 -7.57 8.14 10.19
C LEU A 35 -8.48 7.00 10.66
N GLY A 36 -8.55 6.75 11.97
CA GLY A 36 -9.20 5.58 12.54
C GLY A 36 -8.29 4.35 12.56
N VAL A 37 -8.90 3.19 12.84
CA VAL A 37 -8.19 1.91 12.96
C VAL A 37 -7.68 1.39 11.61
N PHE A 38 -8.38 1.72 10.53
CA PHE A 38 -8.07 1.28 9.16
C PHE A 38 -7.85 2.48 8.25
N PRO A 39 -6.59 2.90 8.03
CA PRO A 39 -6.26 4.06 7.20
C PRO A 39 -6.76 3.98 5.75
N MET A 40 -7.04 2.79 5.24
CA MET A 40 -7.56 2.56 3.88
C MET A 40 -9.02 3.00 3.70
N ALA A 41 -9.77 3.11 4.79
CA ALA A 41 -11.15 3.58 4.80
C ALA A 41 -11.29 4.65 5.91
N PRO A 42 -10.70 5.84 5.71
CA PRO A 42 -10.72 6.87 6.73
C PRO A 42 -12.15 7.32 7.00
N ALA A 43 -12.53 7.35 8.28
CA ALA A 43 -13.83 7.83 8.71
C ALA A 43 -13.74 9.29 9.15
N ASP A 44 -14.68 10.10 8.69
CA ASP A 44 -14.82 11.51 9.06
C ASP A 44 -15.59 11.70 10.38
N VAL A 45 -16.37 10.67 10.79
CA VAL A 45 -17.23 10.67 11.97
C VAL A 45 -17.14 9.30 12.64
N PHE A 46 -17.00 9.31 13.96
CA PHE A 46 -17.00 8.11 14.79
C PHE A 46 -18.22 8.15 15.71
N VAL A 47 -19.00 7.07 15.71
CA VAL A 47 -20.19 6.94 16.56
C VAL A 47 -20.05 5.71 17.45
N PRO A 48 -20.62 5.72 18.67
CA PRO A 48 -20.63 4.53 19.53
C PRO A 48 -21.30 3.35 18.85
N VAL A 49 -20.81 2.14 19.09
CA VAL A 49 -21.43 0.90 18.58
C VAL A 49 -22.84 0.65 19.13
N THR A 50 -23.20 1.31 20.23
CA THR A 50 -24.55 1.31 20.80
C THR A 50 -25.50 2.31 20.13
N SER A 51 -25.05 3.01 19.07
CA SER A 51 -25.88 3.93 18.32
C SER A 51 -26.99 3.16 17.58
N GLY A 52 -28.21 3.70 17.63
CA GLY A 52 -29.34 3.07 16.93
C GLY A 52 -29.23 3.13 15.41
N ALA A 53 -29.99 2.26 14.74
CA ALA A 53 -30.06 2.11 13.28
C ALA A 53 -30.35 3.42 12.52
N ALA A 54 -30.99 4.40 13.17
CA ALA A 54 -31.28 5.68 12.56
C ALA A 54 -30.03 6.56 12.32
N ILE A 55 -28.96 6.32 13.08
CA ILE A 55 -27.67 7.03 12.90
C ILE A 55 -26.72 6.17 12.07
N ALA A 56 -26.67 4.87 12.35
CA ALA A 56 -25.82 3.90 11.67
C ALA A 56 -26.70 2.72 11.18
N PRO A 57 -27.23 2.78 9.95
CA PRO A 57 -28.11 1.74 9.40
C PRO A 57 -27.51 0.33 9.46
N GLU A 58 -26.18 0.23 9.35
CA GLU A 58 -25.41 -1.00 9.48
C GLU A 58 -25.51 -1.67 10.86
N LEU A 59 -25.92 -0.93 11.90
CA LEU A 59 -26.17 -1.45 13.25
C LEU A 59 -27.63 -1.87 13.48
N GLY A 60 -28.47 -1.83 12.45
CA GLY A 60 -29.87 -2.24 12.54
C GLY A 60 -30.05 -3.73 12.86
N GLY A 61 -31.21 -4.07 13.45
CA GLY A 61 -31.61 -5.47 13.63
C GLY A 61 -30.80 -6.25 14.66
N ASP A 62 -30.36 -5.60 15.75
CA ASP A 62 -29.58 -6.22 16.82
C ASP A 62 -28.21 -6.77 16.38
N ALA A 63 -27.52 -5.99 15.53
CA ALA A 63 -26.20 -6.33 15.00
C ALA A 63 -25.16 -6.65 16.10
N LEU A 64 -25.33 -6.11 17.31
CA LEU A 64 -24.41 -6.33 18.43
C LEU A 64 -24.48 -7.75 18.99
N HIS A 65 -25.66 -8.36 19.00
CA HIS A 65 -25.87 -9.72 19.52
C HIS A 65 -25.88 -10.79 18.42
N ALA A 66 -25.89 -10.38 17.15
CA ALA A 66 -25.82 -11.28 16.03
C ALA A 66 -24.42 -11.91 15.86
N ARG A 67 -24.28 -13.17 16.29
CA ARG A 67 -23.02 -13.93 16.24
C ARG A 67 -22.50 -14.25 14.84
N ASN A 68 -23.38 -14.18 13.82
CA ASN A 68 -23.07 -14.47 12.42
C ASN A 68 -22.73 -13.22 11.60
N LEU A 69 -22.73 -12.03 12.20
CA LEU A 69 -22.45 -10.78 11.51
C LEU A 69 -20.98 -10.39 11.67
N ALA A 70 -20.21 -10.49 10.59
CA ALA A 70 -18.80 -10.08 10.53
C ALA A 70 -18.62 -8.55 10.40
N LEU A 71 -19.42 -7.77 11.14
CA LEU A 71 -19.44 -6.30 11.08
C LEU A 71 -18.31 -5.67 11.92
N PHE A 72 -17.94 -6.30 13.03
CA PHE A 72 -17.02 -5.72 13.99
C PHE A 72 -15.59 -6.21 13.80
N ARG A 73 -14.66 -5.26 13.88
CA ARG A 73 -13.23 -5.54 14.02
C ARG A 73 -12.80 -5.12 15.41
N VAL A 74 -12.14 -6.05 16.10
CA VAL A 74 -11.66 -5.83 17.45
C VAL A 74 -10.23 -5.32 17.39
N VAL A 75 -9.96 -4.24 18.13
CA VAL A 75 -8.61 -3.69 18.33
C VAL A 75 -8.24 -3.89 19.78
N LEU A 76 -7.03 -4.39 20.00
CA LEU A 76 -6.53 -4.74 21.31
C LEU A 76 -5.25 -3.95 21.55
N ARG A 77 -5.08 -3.45 22.77
CA ARG A 77 -3.82 -2.87 23.23
C ARG A 77 -3.10 -3.93 24.07
N MET A 78 -1.94 -4.38 23.60
CA MET A 78 -1.12 -5.33 24.35
C MET A 78 -0.53 -4.66 25.60
N ALA A 79 -0.47 -5.41 26.70
CA ALA A 79 0.25 -4.97 27.88
C ALA A 79 1.76 -4.86 27.59
N PRO A 80 2.50 -3.95 28.27
CA PRO A 80 3.93 -3.80 28.06
C PRO A 80 4.69 -5.13 28.28
N GLY A 81 5.59 -5.48 27.37
CA GLY A 81 6.43 -6.67 27.49
C GLY A 81 5.78 -8.00 27.06
N VAL A 82 4.50 -8.01 26.70
CA VAL A 82 3.83 -9.22 26.19
C VAL A 82 4.33 -9.52 24.77
N ARG A 83 4.78 -10.76 24.55
CA ARG A 83 5.16 -11.24 23.21
C ARG A 83 3.93 -11.50 22.36
N LEU A 84 4.01 -11.16 21.08
CA LEU A 84 2.91 -11.35 20.12
C LEU A 84 2.38 -12.79 20.10
N ALA A 85 3.28 -13.78 20.04
CA ALA A 85 2.89 -15.19 20.03
C ALA A 85 2.14 -15.64 21.29
N ALA A 86 2.46 -15.06 22.46
CA ALA A 86 1.74 -15.36 23.70
C ALA A 86 0.33 -14.74 23.69
N ALA A 87 0.19 -13.52 23.16
CA ALA A 87 -1.10 -12.88 22.98
C ALA A 87 -1.98 -13.63 21.96
N GLU A 88 -1.40 -14.07 20.83
CA GLU A 88 -2.09 -14.90 19.84
C GLU A 88 -2.57 -16.23 20.44
N ALA A 89 -1.72 -16.92 21.22
CA ALA A 89 -2.10 -18.17 21.89
C ALA A 89 -3.23 -18.00 22.91
N ALA A 90 -3.20 -16.90 23.68
CA ALA A 90 -4.26 -16.60 24.64
C ALA A 90 -5.59 -16.29 23.94
N LEU A 91 -5.55 -15.51 22.85
CA LEU A 91 -6.74 -15.21 22.05
C LEU A 91 -7.27 -16.44 21.32
N ASP A 92 -6.39 -17.35 20.86
CA ASP A 92 -6.79 -18.62 20.27
C ASP A 92 -7.52 -19.51 21.28
N ALA A 93 -7.09 -19.53 22.55
CA ALA A 93 -7.78 -20.27 23.60
C ALA A 93 -9.17 -19.70 23.87
N GLU A 94 -9.28 -18.37 24.02
CA GLU A 94 -10.57 -17.70 24.20
C GLU A 94 -11.50 -17.92 23.01
N ARG A 95 -10.96 -17.86 21.79
CA ARG A 95 -11.77 -18.08 20.59
C ARG A 95 -12.32 -19.50 20.52
N ARG A 96 -11.55 -20.51 20.94
CA ARG A 96 -12.06 -21.90 20.99
C ARG A 96 -13.22 -22.02 21.98
N HIS A 97 -13.10 -21.38 23.14
CA HIS A 97 -14.19 -21.32 24.12
C HIS A 97 -15.45 -20.66 23.54
N LEU A 98 -15.31 -19.52 22.85
CA LEU A 98 -16.42 -18.86 22.17
C LEU A 98 -16.98 -19.67 20.99
N ASP A 99 -16.10 -20.36 20.25
CA ASP A 99 -16.49 -21.23 19.16
C ASP A 99 -17.38 -22.35 19.76
N ASP A 100 -17.02 -22.96 20.90
CA ASP A 100 -17.77 -24.02 21.60
C ASP A 100 -19.16 -23.59 22.10
N GLU A 101 -19.32 -22.34 22.56
CA GLU A 101 -20.63 -21.76 22.94
C GLU A 101 -21.62 -21.62 21.77
N GLY A 102 -21.14 -21.77 20.53
CA GLY A 102 -21.95 -21.75 19.32
C GLY A 102 -22.06 -20.38 18.65
N GLY A 103 -22.48 -20.39 17.38
CA GLY A 103 -22.68 -19.18 16.55
C GLY A 103 -21.99 -19.20 15.18
N ILE A 104 -21.16 -20.21 14.90
CA ILE A 104 -20.44 -20.35 13.63
C ILE A 104 -20.52 -21.82 13.16
N PRO A 105 -20.72 -22.11 11.86
CA PRO A 105 -20.78 -23.48 11.35
C PRO A 105 -19.51 -24.29 11.67
N GLU A 106 -19.67 -25.59 11.91
CA GLU A 106 -18.54 -26.47 12.26
C GLU A 106 -17.49 -26.58 11.14
N SER A 107 -17.91 -26.39 9.88
CA SER A 107 -17.02 -26.27 8.72
C SER A 107 -16.07 -25.06 8.82
N GLU A 108 -16.49 -23.98 9.46
CA GLU A 108 -15.69 -22.75 9.63
C GLU A 108 -14.83 -22.76 10.91
N ARG A 109 -15.09 -23.70 11.83
CA ARG A 109 -14.30 -23.86 13.06
C ARG A 109 -12.90 -24.44 12.79
N LYS A 110 -12.77 -25.37 11.84
CA LYS A 110 -11.53 -26.13 11.62
C LYS A 110 -10.40 -25.28 11.01
N GLY A 111 -9.24 -25.29 11.65
CA GLY A 111 -7.98 -24.71 11.12
C GLY A 111 -7.85 -23.19 11.23
N ARG A 112 -8.81 -22.52 11.85
CA ARG A 112 -8.90 -21.07 11.91
C ARG A 112 -8.05 -20.57 13.10
N GLN A 113 -6.98 -19.81 12.85
CA GLN A 113 -6.07 -19.25 13.88
C GLN A 113 -6.23 -17.73 14.01
N VAL A 114 -6.11 -17.21 15.23
CA VAL A 114 -6.00 -15.78 15.50
C VAL A 114 -4.58 -15.33 15.15
N ARG A 115 -4.49 -14.34 14.27
CA ARG A 115 -3.24 -13.65 13.95
C ARG A 115 -3.40 -12.19 14.26
N LEU A 116 -2.50 -11.67 15.10
CA LEU A 116 -2.48 -10.27 15.47
C LEU A 116 -1.73 -9.48 14.41
N LEU A 117 -2.34 -8.38 13.98
CA LEU A 117 -1.76 -7.46 13.02
C LEU A 117 -1.54 -6.13 13.72
N SER A 118 -0.41 -5.48 13.44
CA SER A 118 -0.15 -4.14 13.98
C SER A 118 -1.21 -3.16 13.50
N ALA A 119 -1.86 -2.48 14.44
CA ALA A 119 -2.77 -1.39 14.14
C ALA A 119 -2.01 -0.20 13.53
N GLY A 120 -2.71 0.62 12.73
CA GLY A 120 -2.18 1.86 12.15
C GLY A 120 -1.36 1.70 10.86
N GLY A 121 -1.05 0.48 10.43
CA GLY A 121 -0.42 0.25 9.13
C GLY A 121 -1.39 0.45 7.96
N MET A 122 -0.92 1.06 6.87
CA MET A 122 -1.71 1.26 5.65
C MET A 122 -2.18 -0.09 5.04
N MET A 123 -1.40 -1.15 5.21
CA MET A 123 -1.88 -2.53 5.06
C MET A 123 -1.41 -3.37 6.26
N PRO A 124 -2.34 -3.89 7.08
CA PRO A 124 -2.03 -4.92 8.06
C PRO A 124 -1.79 -6.23 7.32
N MET A 125 -0.59 -6.38 6.75
CA MET A 125 -0.13 -7.62 6.14
C MET A 125 0.81 -8.33 7.11
N PRO A 126 0.69 -9.67 7.26
CA PRO A 126 1.71 -10.48 7.90
C PRO A 126 3.08 -10.20 7.26
N ALA A 127 4.13 -10.09 8.07
CA ALA A 127 5.48 -9.78 7.59
C ALA A 127 5.95 -10.74 6.48
N GLU A 128 5.59 -12.03 6.61
CA GLU A 128 5.88 -13.08 5.63
C GLU A 128 5.27 -12.78 4.25
N LYS A 129 4.02 -12.30 4.21
CA LYS A 129 3.34 -11.97 2.96
C LYS A 129 3.88 -10.68 2.34
N LYS A 130 4.30 -9.70 3.16
CA LYS A 130 4.95 -8.48 2.65
C LYS A 130 6.19 -8.82 1.83
N ALA A 131 7.09 -9.64 2.37
CA ALA A 131 8.32 -10.02 1.68
C ALA A 131 8.02 -10.70 0.34
N MET A 132 7.08 -11.65 0.31
CA MET A 132 6.67 -12.34 -0.91
C MET A 132 6.06 -11.39 -1.95
N THR A 133 5.23 -10.43 -1.54
CA THR A 133 4.65 -9.45 -2.46
C THR A 133 5.72 -8.53 -3.05
N TYR A 134 6.66 -8.05 -2.23
CA TYR A 134 7.75 -7.20 -2.73
C TYR A 134 8.67 -7.94 -3.68
N THR A 135 9.05 -9.19 -3.37
CA THR A 135 9.90 -9.99 -4.27
C THR A 135 9.19 -10.29 -5.59
N PHE A 136 7.90 -10.64 -5.54
CA PHE A 136 7.11 -10.86 -6.74
C PHE A 136 7.03 -9.61 -7.64
N MET A 137 6.77 -8.44 -7.06
CA MET A 137 6.77 -7.17 -7.80
C MET A 137 8.14 -6.83 -8.38
N ALA A 138 9.22 -7.04 -7.62
CA ALA A 138 10.59 -6.81 -8.10
C ALA A 138 10.95 -7.72 -9.27
N VAL A 139 10.60 -9.00 -9.20
CA VAL A 139 10.80 -9.96 -10.30
C VAL A 139 10.01 -9.52 -11.53
N LEU A 140 8.72 -9.20 -11.38
CA LEU A 140 7.89 -8.73 -12.50
C LEU A 140 8.51 -7.50 -13.17
N MET A 141 8.94 -6.51 -12.39
CA MET A 141 9.55 -5.28 -12.88
C MET A 141 10.88 -5.53 -13.61
N SER A 142 11.72 -6.44 -13.10
CA SER A 142 12.98 -6.86 -13.75
C SER A 142 12.75 -7.56 -15.09
N LEU A 143 11.67 -8.32 -15.21
CA LEU A 143 11.31 -9.06 -16.42
C LEU A 143 10.82 -8.10 -17.52
N ILE A 144 9.96 -7.15 -17.13
CA ILE A 144 9.48 -6.09 -18.01
C ILE A 144 10.64 -5.22 -18.49
N LEU A 145 11.55 -4.83 -17.58
CA LEU A 145 12.74 -4.05 -17.93
C LEU A 145 13.65 -4.84 -18.89
N SER A 146 13.91 -6.12 -18.62
CA SER A 146 14.70 -6.99 -19.50
C SER A 146 14.10 -7.12 -20.90
N LEU A 147 12.77 -7.22 -21.00
CA LEU A 147 12.07 -7.25 -22.28
C LEU A 147 12.25 -5.95 -23.06
N ALA A 148 12.09 -4.80 -22.38
CA ALA A 148 12.31 -3.48 -22.98
C ALA A 148 13.77 -3.30 -23.43
N CYS A 149 14.74 -3.69 -22.60
CA CYS A 149 16.17 -3.61 -22.92
C CYS A 149 16.55 -4.51 -24.11
N THR A 150 15.99 -5.72 -24.19
CA THR A 150 16.23 -6.63 -25.33
C THR A 150 15.70 -6.05 -26.63
N ASN A 151 14.51 -5.46 -26.60
CA ASN A 151 13.92 -4.78 -27.76
C ASN A 151 14.74 -3.56 -28.18
N LEU A 152 15.24 -2.78 -27.22
CA LEU A 152 16.12 -1.65 -27.49
C LEU A 152 17.45 -2.10 -28.12
N ALA A 153 18.04 -3.18 -27.60
CA ALA A 153 19.27 -3.76 -28.14
C ALA A 153 19.09 -4.24 -29.58
N ASN A 154 18.00 -4.96 -29.88
CA ASN A 154 17.67 -5.39 -31.23
C ASN A 154 17.51 -4.22 -32.21
N LEU A 155 16.89 -3.12 -31.76
CA LEU A 155 16.69 -1.92 -32.58
C LEU A 155 18.01 -1.16 -32.82
N LEU A 156 18.89 -1.08 -31.82
CA LEU A 156 20.23 -0.51 -31.95
C LEU A 156 21.13 -1.35 -32.85
N LEU A 157 21.05 -2.69 -32.77
CA LEU A 157 21.77 -3.62 -33.64
C LEU A 157 21.32 -3.48 -35.10
N ALA A 158 20.01 -3.37 -35.35
CA ALA A 158 19.47 -3.15 -36.70
C ALA A 158 19.96 -1.82 -37.30
N ARG A 159 19.93 -0.72 -36.52
CA ARG A 159 20.44 0.59 -36.95
C ARG A 159 21.96 0.62 -37.14
N GLY A 160 22.69 -0.09 -36.28
CA GLY A 160 24.15 -0.24 -36.36
C GLY A 160 24.57 -0.99 -37.63
N SER A 161 23.85 -2.05 -38.00
CA SER A 161 24.07 -2.82 -39.23
C SER A 161 23.84 -1.99 -40.50
N GLN A 162 22.83 -1.13 -40.52
CA GLN A 162 22.62 -0.21 -41.65
C GLN A 162 23.76 0.83 -41.76
N ARG A 163 24.19 1.42 -40.64
CA ARG A 163 25.31 2.38 -40.62
C ARG A 163 26.64 1.74 -41.02
N SER A 164 26.92 0.51 -40.59
CA SER A 164 28.16 -0.19 -40.95
C SER A 164 28.25 -0.50 -42.44
N ARG A 165 27.11 -0.82 -43.09
CA ARG A 165 27.04 -1.02 -44.55
C ARG A 165 27.31 0.28 -45.32
N GLU A 166 26.75 1.40 -44.89
CA GLU A 166 27.02 2.73 -45.46
C GLU A 166 28.50 3.14 -45.31
N ILE A 167 29.09 2.86 -44.14
CA ILE A 167 30.49 3.16 -43.85
C ILE A 167 31.41 2.29 -44.71
N ALA A 168 31.11 0.99 -44.88
CA ALA A 168 31.87 0.11 -45.74
C ALA A 168 31.86 0.56 -47.21
N ILE A 169 30.71 1.03 -47.71
CA ILE A 169 30.58 1.59 -49.07
C ILE A 169 31.39 2.89 -49.20
N ARG A 170 31.31 3.81 -48.22
CA ARG A 170 32.11 5.06 -48.24
C ARG A 170 33.62 4.82 -48.14
N ILE A 171 34.05 3.78 -47.43
CA ILE A 171 35.45 3.36 -47.36
C ILE A 171 35.92 2.78 -48.69
N ALA A 172 35.07 2.00 -49.37
CA ALA A 172 35.36 1.46 -50.70
C ALA A 172 35.50 2.58 -51.77
N VAL A 173 34.85 3.73 -51.56
CA VAL A 173 34.94 4.92 -52.42
C VAL A 173 36.08 5.89 -51.98
N GLY A 174 36.85 5.55 -50.93
CA GLY A 174 38.08 6.28 -50.56
C GLY A 174 37.94 7.34 -49.46
N ALA A 175 36.86 7.34 -48.67
CA ALA A 175 36.70 8.31 -47.58
C ALA A 175 37.63 8.05 -46.37
N ASN A 176 38.31 9.10 -45.89
CA ASN A 176 39.25 9.05 -44.77
C ASN A 176 38.58 8.59 -43.45
N ARG A 177 39.00 7.41 -42.97
CA ARG A 177 38.46 6.68 -41.80
C ARG A 177 38.49 7.48 -40.49
N VAL A 178 39.39 8.45 -40.36
CA VAL A 178 39.58 9.24 -39.13
C VAL A 178 38.42 10.20 -38.85
N ARG A 179 37.76 10.74 -39.89
CA ARG A 179 36.66 11.70 -39.72
C ARG A 179 35.36 11.04 -39.25
N LEU A 180 35.13 9.78 -39.64
CA LEU A 180 33.97 8.97 -39.23
C LEU A 180 34.05 8.55 -37.76
N VAL A 181 35.23 8.13 -37.29
CA VAL A 181 35.44 7.77 -35.87
C VAL A 181 35.25 8.99 -34.96
N ARG A 182 35.74 10.16 -35.39
CA ARG A 182 35.57 11.42 -34.63
C ARG A 182 34.10 11.83 -34.54
N GLN A 183 33.31 11.56 -35.58
CA GLN A 183 31.88 11.90 -35.61
C GLN A 183 31.06 10.98 -34.70
N LEU A 184 31.38 9.68 -34.61
CA LEU A 184 30.69 8.76 -33.69
C LEU A 184 30.96 9.08 -32.20
N LEU A 185 32.18 9.50 -31.86
CA LEU A 185 32.55 9.89 -30.48
C LEU A 185 31.76 11.11 -29.99
N THR A 186 31.46 12.07 -30.87
CA THR A 186 30.64 13.24 -30.52
C THR A 186 29.19 12.88 -30.20
N TRP A 187 28.65 11.82 -30.83
CA TRP A 187 27.26 11.37 -30.63
C TRP A 187 27.04 10.57 -29.34
N ILE A 188 28.10 9.99 -28.75
CA ILE A 188 28.03 9.23 -27.48
C ILE A 188 28.01 10.13 -26.25
N ARG A 189 28.59 11.34 -26.34
CA ARG A 189 28.67 12.31 -25.24
C ARG A 189 27.31 12.68 -24.61
N PRO A 190 26.22 12.94 -25.37
CA PRO A 190 24.92 13.26 -24.77
C PRO A 190 24.25 12.05 -24.09
N CYS A 191 24.46 10.81 -24.57
CA CYS A 191 23.86 9.63 -23.97
C CYS A 191 24.46 9.30 -22.58
N TYR A 192 25.76 9.55 -22.40
CA TYR A 192 26.44 9.33 -21.12
C TYR A 192 25.98 10.33 -20.04
N CYS A 193 25.73 11.58 -20.43
CA CYS A 193 25.20 12.60 -19.52
C CYS A 193 23.73 12.35 -19.10
N LEU A 194 22.95 11.62 -19.90
CA LEU A 194 21.55 11.30 -19.60
C LEU A 194 21.38 10.03 -18.76
N LEU A 195 22.30 9.05 -18.86
CA LEU A 195 22.20 7.78 -18.11
C LEU A 195 22.72 7.85 -16.67
N LEU A 196 23.68 8.73 -16.37
CA LEU A 196 24.23 8.93 -15.02
C LEU A 196 23.19 9.37 -13.97
N PRO A 197 22.27 10.34 -14.23
CA PRO A 197 21.28 10.76 -13.24
C PRO A 197 20.23 9.69 -12.93
N ASP A 198 19.82 8.87 -13.91
CA ASP A 198 18.82 7.81 -13.69
C ASP A 198 19.34 6.69 -12.80
N ILE A 199 20.61 6.29 -12.96
CA ILE A 199 21.26 5.28 -12.13
C ILE A 199 21.45 5.80 -10.69
N LEU A 200 21.80 7.09 -10.54
CA LEU A 200 21.90 7.75 -9.24
C LEU A 200 20.54 7.87 -8.53
N ALA A 201 19.46 8.15 -9.28
CA ALA A 201 18.10 8.25 -8.74
C ALA A 201 17.59 6.89 -8.22
N VAL A 202 17.84 5.80 -8.97
CA VAL A 202 17.48 4.44 -8.54
C VAL A 202 18.29 3.99 -7.31
N ALA A 203 19.59 4.33 -7.25
CA ALA A 203 20.43 4.04 -6.11
C ALA A 203 20.00 4.82 -4.84
N PHE A 204 19.56 6.07 -4.99
CA PHE A 204 19.03 6.87 -3.88
C PHE A 204 17.68 6.35 -3.37
N ALA A 205 16.79 5.93 -4.28
CA ALA A 205 15.49 5.36 -3.91
C ALA A 205 15.62 4.08 -3.06
N HIS A 206 16.68 3.28 -3.27
CA HIS A 206 16.91 2.06 -2.51
C HIS A 206 17.54 2.28 -1.13
N LYS A 207 18.08 3.49 -0.86
CA LYS A 207 18.82 3.82 0.37
C LYS A 207 18.03 4.68 1.37
N CYS A 208 16.80 5.07 1.03
CA CYS A 208 15.90 5.78 1.95
C CYS A 208 14.69 4.93 2.37
N PRO A 209 14.84 3.95 3.27
CA PRO A 209 13.76 3.50 4.12
C PRO A 209 13.77 4.33 5.42
N GLY A 210 13.04 5.45 5.44
CA GLY A 210 12.72 6.16 6.68
C GLY A 210 12.99 7.66 6.66
N MET A 211 11.95 8.42 6.30
CA MET A 211 11.49 9.57 7.07
C MET A 211 9.98 9.43 7.25
#